data_AF-A0A800K1Q4-F1
#
_entry.id   AF-A0A800K1Q4-F1
#
_cell.length_a   1.000
_cell.length_b   1.000
_cell.length_c   1.000
_cell.angle_alpha   90.00
_cell.angle_beta   90.00
_cell.angle_gamma   90.00
#
_symmetry.space_group_name_H-M   'P 1'
#
loop_
_entity.id
_entity.type
_entity.pdbx_description
1 polymer ?
#
loop_
_entity_poly.entity_id
_entity_poly.type
_entity_poly.pdbx_seq_one_letter_code
_entity_poly.pdbx_strand_id
1 'polypeptide(L)'
;MLFLPGGSWRTKNRGDMKDRYGIKMAERGVVCIAGEYRVMTEAPWPAPLHDVKTIIRWMRDSADRLGVDPDRISAGGSSAGGHLALLAAGTPNSSDLEPPYFEDVSSSLATAIGVYPVVDLLATAEKNDLSLLFPDGVTEVGLLDASPISYANPDFPPTLLVHGTGDVRVDYRRTVRMFDALEAAGVPVDLQLYSGQDHVFDREDMYSGPIADSMALFLKRYARAAVVAAAG
;
A
#
# COMPACT_ATOMS: atom_id res chain seq x y z
N MET A 1 -6.18 -2.59 -9.65
CA MET A 1 -5.75 -2.18 -8.31
C MET A 1 -5.65 -3.41 -7.41
N LEU A 2 -4.49 -3.60 -6.77
CA LEU A 2 -4.28 -4.57 -5.72
C LEU A 2 -4.78 -4.01 -4.38
N PHE A 3 -5.59 -4.77 -3.65
CA PHE A 3 -6.02 -4.45 -2.29
C PHE A 3 -5.44 -5.45 -1.29
N LEU A 4 -4.80 -4.93 -0.24
CA LEU A 4 -4.12 -5.72 0.79
C LEU A 4 -4.81 -5.54 2.15
N PRO A 5 -5.18 -6.62 2.84
CA PRO A 5 -5.82 -6.54 4.14
C PRO A 5 -4.83 -6.09 5.21
N GLY A 6 -5.36 -5.43 6.24
CA GLY A 6 -4.69 -5.32 7.53
C GLY A 6 -4.65 -6.65 8.29
N GLY A 7 -4.31 -6.58 9.58
CA GLY A 7 -4.18 -7.77 10.42
C GLY A 7 -2.89 -7.83 11.24
N SER A 8 -2.20 -6.70 11.39
CA SER A 8 -0.94 -6.60 12.15
C SER A 8 0.12 -7.62 11.72
N TRP A 9 0.18 -7.93 10.41
CA TRP A 9 1.01 -8.99 9.84
C TRP A 9 0.81 -10.38 10.48
N ARG A 10 -0.31 -10.61 11.18
CA ARG A 10 -0.69 -11.88 11.83
C ARG A 10 -1.87 -12.56 11.13
N THR A 11 -2.72 -11.78 10.44
CA THR A 11 -3.82 -12.29 9.62
C THR A 11 -3.80 -11.62 8.24
N LYS A 12 -4.49 -12.24 7.28
CA LYS A 12 -4.45 -11.85 5.86
C LYS A 12 -5.80 -12.04 5.16
N ASN A 13 -6.90 -11.66 5.81
CA ASN A 13 -8.24 -11.93 5.26
C ASN A 13 -8.54 -11.05 4.03
N ARG A 14 -8.30 -11.56 2.82
CA ARG A 14 -8.64 -10.83 1.57
C ARG A 14 -10.14 -10.60 1.38
N GLY A 15 -10.99 -11.40 2.03
CA GLY A 15 -12.45 -11.27 1.95
C GLY A 15 -12.92 -9.89 2.41
N ASP A 16 -12.32 -9.38 3.50
CA ASP A 16 -12.62 -8.05 4.03
C ASP A 16 -12.32 -6.95 3.00
N MET A 17 -11.26 -7.10 2.20
CA MET A 17 -10.90 -6.12 1.17
C MET A 17 -11.85 -6.18 -0.03
N LYS A 18 -12.28 -7.38 -0.43
CA LYS A 18 -13.30 -7.55 -1.48
C LYS A 18 -14.59 -6.82 -1.07
N ASP A 19 -15.06 -7.07 0.14
CA ASP A 19 -16.37 -6.58 0.59
C ASP A 19 -16.32 -5.07 0.89
N ARG A 20 -15.21 -4.57 1.45
CA ARG A 20 -15.06 -3.16 1.81
C ARG A 20 -14.78 -2.24 0.62
N TYR A 21 -13.90 -2.65 -0.30
CA TYR A 21 -13.46 -1.79 -1.41
C TYR A 21 -13.57 -2.46 -2.78
N GLY A 22 -13.30 -3.75 -2.90
CA GLY A 22 -13.19 -4.43 -4.20
C GLY A 22 -14.45 -4.29 -5.07
N ILE A 23 -15.63 -4.58 -4.50
CA ILE A 23 -16.91 -4.45 -5.25
C ILE A 23 -17.19 -2.99 -5.61
N LYS A 24 -17.05 -2.07 -4.64
CA LYS A 24 -17.30 -0.63 -4.85
C LYS A 24 -16.39 -0.04 -5.94
N MET A 25 -15.13 -0.46 -5.98
CA MET A 25 -14.18 -0.01 -6.99
C MET A 25 -14.44 -0.66 -8.35
N ALA A 26 -14.90 -1.91 -8.40
CA ALA A 26 -15.34 -2.56 -9.63
C ALA A 26 -16.54 -1.84 -10.26
N GLU A 27 -17.50 -1.38 -9.46
CA GLU A 27 -18.62 -0.53 -9.91
C GLU A 27 -18.16 0.80 -10.51
N ARG A 28 -16.95 1.25 -10.15
CA ARG A 28 -16.30 2.46 -10.68
C ARG A 28 -15.36 2.17 -11.86
N GLY A 29 -15.43 0.97 -12.43
CA GLY A 29 -14.65 0.57 -13.61
C GLY A 29 -13.20 0.17 -13.32
N VAL A 30 -12.86 -0.15 -12.07
CA VAL A 30 -11.51 -0.57 -11.69
C VAL A 30 -11.46 -2.09 -11.50
N VAL A 31 -10.60 -2.76 -12.28
CA VAL A 31 -10.29 -4.18 -12.03
C VAL A 31 -9.58 -4.31 -10.68
N CYS A 32 -10.17 -5.08 -9.77
CA CYS A 32 -9.70 -5.22 -8.39
C CYS A 32 -9.20 -6.64 -8.12
N ILE A 33 -8.02 -6.73 -7.49
CA ILE A 33 -7.43 -7.98 -7.03
C ILE A 33 -7.25 -7.87 -5.52
N ALA A 34 -7.91 -8.73 -4.75
CA ALA A 34 -7.72 -8.82 -3.32
C ALA A 34 -6.60 -9.83 -3.02
N GLY A 35 -5.45 -9.32 -2.60
CA GLY A 35 -4.24 -10.11 -2.36
C GLY A 35 -4.12 -10.58 -0.92
N GLU A 36 -3.39 -11.69 -0.74
CA GLU A 36 -2.88 -12.13 0.56
C GLU A 36 -1.37 -12.18 0.49
N TYR A 37 -0.73 -12.05 1.64
CA TYR A 37 0.71 -12.11 1.80
C TYR A 37 1.03 -13.01 2.99
N ARG A 38 2.21 -13.64 2.99
CA ARG A 38 2.66 -14.43 4.13
C ARG A 38 2.70 -13.55 5.37
N VAL A 39 2.07 -14.02 6.43
CA VAL A 39 2.06 -13.36 7.74
C VAL A 39 3.28 -13.81 8.54
N MET A 40 3.62 -13.10 9.61
CA MET A 40 4.84 -13.34 10.38
C MET A 40 4.91 -14.72 11.07
N THR A 41 3.77 -15.40 11.24
CA THR A 41 3.74 -16.80 11.69
C THR A 41 4.05 -17.82 10.58
N GLU A 42 4.07 -17.39 9.33
CA GLU A 42 4.34 -18.22 8.15
C GLU A 42 5.74 -17.97 7.59
N ALA A 43 6.19 -16.72 7.55
CA ALA A 43 7.54 -16.36 7.11
C ALA A 43 8.00 -15.01 7.69
N PRO A 44 9.30 -14.86 7.99
CA PRO A 44 9.87 -13.59 8.47
C PRO A 44 10.04 -12.57 7.33
N TRP A 45 10.46 -11.36 7.69
CA TRP A 45 10.87 -10.31 6.77
C TRP A 45 11.97 -10.80 5.79
N PRO A 46 11.97 -10.39 4.51
CA PRO A 46 11.01 -9.54 3.80
C PRO A 46 9.86 -10.30 3.09
N ALA A 47 9.54 -11.53 3.51
CA ALA A 47 8.56 -12.37 2.81
C ALA A 47 7.19 -11.71 2.54
N PRO A 48 6.58 -10.94 3.48
CA PRO A 48 5.32 -10.25 3.20
C PRO A 48 5.44 -9.24 2.06
N LEU A 49 6.55 -8.49 1.97
CA LEU A 49 6.80 -7.53 0.89
C LEU A 49 7.05 -8.25 -0.44
N HIS A 50 7.83 -9.34 -0.41
CA HIS A 50 8.08 -10.17 -1.59
C HIS A 50 6.78 -10.69 -2.21
N ASP A 51 5.81 -11.12 -1.39
CA ASP A 51 4.52 -11.59 -1.90
C ASP A 51 3.74 -10.46 -2.58
N VAL A 52 3.71 -9.27 -1.99
CA VAL A 52 3.05 -8.10 -2.59
C VAL A 52 3.68 -7.72 -3.92
N LYS A 53 5.01 -7.62 -3.98
CA LYS A 53 5.73 -7.33 -5.22
C LYS A 53 5.54 -8.42 -6.27
N THR A 54 5.49 -9.70 -5.86
CA THR A 54 5.21 -10.82 -6.75
C THR A 54 3.81 -10.71 -7.36
N ILE A 55 2.80 -10.31 -6.58
CA ILE A 55 1.44 -10.08 -7.10
C ILE A 55 1.44 -8.91 -8.09
N ILE A 56 2.14 -7.82 -7.80
CA ILE A 56 2.25 -6.67 -8.72
C ILE A 56 2.88 -7.09 -10.05
N ARG A 57 3.98 -7.86 -10.00
CA ARG A 57 4.65 -8.38 -11.21
C ARG A 57 3.74 -9.34 -11.97
N TRP A 58 3.08 -10.26 -11.29
CA TRP A 58 2.11 -11.16 -11.91
C TRP A 58 0.95 -10.41 -12.57
N MET A 59 0.44 -9.34 -11.95
CA MET A 59 -0.60 -8.50 -12.54
C MET A 59 -0.13 -7.87 -13.85
N ARG A 60 1.14 -7.44 -13.91
CA ARG A 60 1.77 -6.84 -15.08
C ARG A 60 2.00 -7.88 -16.19
N ASP A 61 2.56 -9.03 -15.83
CA ASP A 61 2.79 -10.16 -16.73
C ASP A 61 1.47 -10.73 -17.30
N SER A 62 0.42 -10.78 -16.48
CA SER A 62 -0.92 -11.24 -16.87
C SER A 62 -1.83 -10.14 -17.43
N ALA A 63 -1.32 -8.96 -17.79
CA ALA A 63 -2.13 -7.79 -18.13
C ALA A 63 -3.17 -8.08 -19.22
N ASP A 64 -2.76 -8.74 -20.32
CA ASP A 64 -3.65 -9.12 -21.42
C ASP A 64 -4.78 -10.04 -20.96
N ARG A 65 -4.46 -11.04 -20.13
CA ARG A 65 -5.45 -11.99 -19.59
C ARG A 65 -6.43 -11.33 -18.63
N LEU A 66 -5.95 -10.35 -17.87
CA LEU A 66 -6.75 -9.60 -16.91
C LEU A 66 -7.54 -8.47 -17.55
N GLY A 67 -7.25 -8.11 -18.80
CA GLY A 67 -7.85 -6.96 -19.49
C GLY A 67 -7.48 -5.62 -18.83
N VAL A 68 -6.26 -5.52 -18.27
CA VAL A 68 -5.77 -4.32 -17.59
C VAL A 68 -4.58 -3.72 -18.34
N ASP A 69 -4.36 -2.43 -18.15
CA ASP A 69 -3.18 -1.75 -18.64
C ASP A 69 -2.00 -1.97 -17.68
N PRO A 70 -0.87 -2.57 -18.13
CA PRO A 70 0.29 -2.89 -17.28
C PRO A 70 0.97 -1.65 -16.68
N ASP A 71 0.77 -0.47 -17.27
CA ASP A 71 1.35 0.79 -16.81
C ASP A 71 0.44 1.52 -15.81
N ARG A 72 -0.77 0.99 -15.57
CA ARG A 72 -1.77 1.59 -14.67
C ARG A 72 -2.05 0.73 -13.42
N ILE A 73 -1.07 -0.07 -13.01
CA ILE A 73 -1.17 -0.91 -11.83
C ILE A 73 -0.97 -0.07 -10.57
N SER A 74 -2.00 -0.03 -9.72
CA SER A 74 -1.98 0.61 -8.40
C SER A 74 -2.12 -0.42 -7.28
N ALA A 75 -1.58 -0.11 -6.11
CA ALA A 75 -1.79 -0.91 -4.90
C ALA A 75 -2.32 -0.05 -3.76
N GLY A 76 -3.12 -0.66 -2.90
CA GLY A 76 -3.54 -0.05 -1.65
C GLY A 76 -3.90 -1.08 -0.61
N GLY A 77 -4.08 -0.62 0.62
CA GLY A 77 -4.45 -1.51 1.71
C GLY A 77 -4.72 -0.78 3.01
N SER A 78 -5.16 -1.55 3.99
CA SER A 78 -5.50 -1.06 5.32
C SER A 78 -4.45 -1.46 6.35
N SER A 79 -4.07 -0.57 7.28
CA SER A 79 -3.16 -0.88 8.39
C SER A 79 -1.83 -1.53 7.91
N ALA A 80 -1.55 -2.77 8.30
CA ALA A 80 -0.42 -3.57 7.82
C ALA A 80 -0.41 -3.82 6.28
N GLY A 81 -1.57 -3.92 5.63
CA GLY A 81 -1.66 -3.97 4.18
C GLY A 81 -1.36 -2.62 3.53
N GLY A 82 -1.73 -1.51 4.19
CA GLY A 82 -1.37 -0.16 3.77
C GLY A 82 0.14 0.09 3.89
N HIS A 83 0.76 -0.46 4.93
CA HIS A 83 2.22 -0.50 5.08
C HIS A 83 2.89 -1.18 3.88
N LEU A 84 2.49 -2.41 3.55
CA LEU A 84 3.12 -3.15 2.45
C LEU A 84 2.85 -2.50 1.08
N ALA A 85 1.67 -1.90 0.88
CA ALA A 85 1.35 -1.17 -0.34
C ALA A 85 2.28 0.05 -0.53
N LEU A 86 2.43 0.88 0.52
CA LEU A 86 3.31 2.05 0.46
C LEU A 86 4.78 1.66 0.37
N LEU A 87 5.20 0.59 1.05
CA LEU A 87 6.59 0.14 0.97
C LEU A 87 6.93 -0.41 -0.41
N ALA A 88 6.04 -1.20 -1.02
CA ALA A 88 6.23 -1.67 -2.39
C ALA A 88 6.32 -0.50 -3.38
N ALA A 89 5.56 0.59 -3.14
CA ALA A 89 5.59 1.80 -3.94
C ALA A 89 6.92 2.58 -3.83
N GLY A 90 7.54 2.60 -2.64
CA GLY A 90 8.80 3.30 -2.40
C GLY A 90 10.06 2.50 -2.73
N THR A 91 9.93 1.21 -3.00
CA THR A 91 11.08 0.30 -3.19
C THR A 91 11.14 -0.36 -4.57
N PRO A 92 10.65 0.22 -5.68
CA PRO A 92 10.70 -0.45 -6.97
C PRO A 92 12.16 -0.70 -7.38
N ASN A 93 12.46 -1.91 -7.83
CA ASN A 93 13.80 -2.33 -8.30
C ASN A 93 14.90 -2.27 -7.21
N SER A 94 14.54 -2.22 -5.93
CA SER A 94 15.51 -2.39 -4.84
C SER A 94 15.96 -3.86 -4.81
N SER A 95 17.20 -4.14 -5.24
CA SER A 95 17.71 -5.51 -5.40
C SER A 95 17.51 -6.39 -4.16
N ASP A 96 17.62 -5.79 -2.98
CA ASP A 96 17.55 -6.49 -1.70
C ASP A 96 16.11 -6.75 -1.24
N LEU A 97 15.12 -6.14 -1.89
CA LEU A 97 13.69 -6.21 -1.58
C LEU A 97 12.83 -6.73 -2.73
N GLU A 98 13.44 -7.12 -3.86
CA GLU A 98 12.73 -7.72 -4.98
C GLU A 98 12.57 -9.25 -4.81
N PRO A 99 11.40 -9.82 -5.15
CA PRO A 99 11.20 -11.25 -5.06
C PRO A 99 11.91 -12.01 -6.20
N PRO A 100 12.26 -13.29 -6.01
CA PRO A 100 12.87 -14.16 -7.03
C PRO A 100 11.82 -14.75 -7.99
N TYR A 101 10.77 -13.98 -8.30
CA TYR A 101 9.66 -14.40 -9.16
C TYR A 101 9.34 -13.27 -10.13
N PHE A 102 9.14 -13.60 -11.41
CA PHE A 102 8.93 -12.62 -12.49
C PHE A 102 10.06 -11.57 -12.54
N GLU A 103 11.31 -11.99 -12.44
CA GLU A 103 12.47 -11.09 -12.29
C GLU A 103 12.62 -10.04 -13.40
N ASP A 104 12.19 -10.38 -14.62
CA ASP A 104 12.20 -9.46 -15.78
C ASP A 104 11.00 -8.49 -15.80
N VAL A 105 10.11 -8.56 -14.82
CA VAL A 105 8.89 -7.76 -14.74
C VAL A 105 9.03 -6.72 -13.64
N SER A 106 8.84 -5.44 -13.98
CA SER A 106 8.87 -4.34 -13.01
C SER A 106 7.87 -4.57 -11.87
N SER A 107 8.21 -4.18 -10.65
CA SER A 107 7.26 -4.09 -9.52
C SER A 107 6.74 -2.67 -9.28
N SER A 108 6.98 -1.74 -10.20
CA SER A 108 6.60 -0.33 -10.03
C SER A 108 5.09 -0.15 -10.00
N LEU A 109 4.62 0.86 -9.28
CA LEU A 109 3.20 1.20 -9.15
C LEU A 109 2.93 2.56 -9.77
N ALA A 110 1.80 2.69 -10.46
CA ALA A 110 1.31 3.97 -10.98
C ALA A 110 0.84 4.89 -9.83
N THR A 111 0.22 4.31 -8.80
CA THR A 111 -0.20 5.03 -7.59
C THR A 111 -0.23 4.12 -6.37
N ALA A 112 -0.13 4.70 -5.17
CA ALA A 112 -0.25 3.99 -3.90
C ALA A 112 -1.38 4.55 -3.03
N ILE A 113 -2.06 3.70 -2.26
CA ILE A 113 -3.16 4.11 -1.38
C ILE A 113 -2.99 3.49 0.02
N GLY A 114 -2.83 4.33 1.04
CA GLY A 114 -2.71 3.89 2.44
C GLY A 114 -3.95 4.26 3.25
N VAL A 115 -4.68 3.27 3.74
CA VAL A 115 -5.81 3.47 4.67
C VAL A 115 -5.34 3.13 6.09
N TYR A 116 -5.31 4.13 6.97
CA TYR A 116 -4.67 4.14 8.29
C TYR A 116 -3.34 3.34 8.33
N PRO A 117 -2.42 3.62 7.40
CA PRO A 117 -1.26 2.77 7.15
C PRO A 117 -0.25 2.86 8.29
N VAL A 118 0.47 1.76 8.53
CA VAL A 118 1.74 1.84 9.26
C VAL A 118 2.82 2.34 8.29
N VAL A 119 3.49 3.43 8.63
CA VAL A 119 4.51 4.07 7.77
C VAL A 119 5.92 4.06 8.37
N ASP A 120 6.01 3.71 9.65
CA ASP A 120 7.22 3.71 10.46
C ASP A 120 7.17 2.53 11.45
N LEU A 121 8.06 1.56 11.26
CA LEU A 121 8.17 0.39 12.10
C LEU A 121 9.01 0.63 13.37
N LEU A 122 9.86 1.67 13.45
CA LEU A 122 10.56 2.05 14.70
C LEU A 122 9.56 2.32 15.80
N ALA A 123 8.65 3.25 15.55
CA ALA A 123 7.62 3.60 16.51
C ALA A 123 6.56 2.50 16.69
N THR A 124 6.53 1.49 15.80
CA THR A 124 5.62 0.34 15.91
C THR A 124 6.21 -0.75 16.81
N ALA A 125 7.51 -1.00 16.72
CA ALA A 125 8.25 -1.94 17.55
C ALA A 125 8.22 -1.59 19.05
N GLU A 126 8.07 -0.30 19.39
CA GLU A 126 7.88 0.16 20.78
C GLU A 126 6.57 -0.36 21.41
N LYS A 127 5.55 -0.62 20.60
CA LYS A 127 4.18 -0.96 21.06
C LYS A 127 3.73 -2.36 20.69
N ASN A 128 4.40 -2.99 19.73
CA ASN A 128 3.99 -4.27 19.15
C ASN A 128 5.17 -5.23 19.12
N ASP A 129 4.90 -6.49 19.45
CA ASP A 129 5.84 -7.57 19.26
C ASP A 129 5.95 -7.95 17.78
N LEU A 130 7.09 -7.57 17.18
CA LEU A 130 7.49 -7.89 15.82
C LEU A 130 8.54 -9.03 15.75
N SER A 131 8.80 -9.74 16.84
CA SER A 131 9.85 -10.77 16.90
C SER A 131 9.65 -11.89 15.88
N LEU A 132 8.41 -12.27 15.58
CA LEU A 132 8.14 -13.26 14.54
C LEU A 132 8.42 -12.73 13.13
N LEU A 133 8.27 -11.43 12.92
CA LEU A 133 8.58 -10.80 11.64
C LEU A 133 10.09 -10.60 11.48
N PHE A 134 10.81 -10.38 12.58
CA PHE A 134 12.27 -10.19 12.61
C PHE A 134 12.90 -11.14 13.65
N PRO A 135 12.98 -12.45 13.37
CA PRO A 135 13.39 -13.47 14.34
C PRO A 135 14.84 -13.36 14.78
N ASP A 136 15.72 -12.84 13.92
CA ASP A 136 17.14 -12.61 14.22
C ASP A 136 17.38 -11.32 15.00
N GLY A 137 16.31 -10.67 15.45
CA GLY A 137 16.34 -9.42 16.18
C GLY A 137 15.99 -8.22 15.31
N VAL A 138 15.59 -7.16 16.00
CA VAL A 138 15.10 -5.94 15.37
C VAL A 138 16.21 -4.89 15.38
N THR A 139 16.92 -4.76 14.26
CA THR A 139 17.89 -3.67 14.11
C THR A 139 17.17 -2.39 13.70
N GLU A 140 17.68 -1.24 14.14
CA GLU A 140 17.15 0.07 13.73
C GLU A 140 17.17 0.22 12.21
N VAL A 141 18.25 -0.21 11.57
CA VAL A 141 18.39 -0.23 10.10
C VAL A 141 17.32 -1.12 9.46
N GLY A 142 17.11 -2.34 9.94
CA GLY A 142 16.10 -3.24 9.38
C GLY A 142 14.67 -2.71 9.52
N LEU A 143 14.36 -2.01 10.61
CA LEU A 143 13.07 -1.34 10.77
C LEU A 143 12.91 -0.15 9.83
N LEU A 144 13.97 0.64 9.63
CA LEU A 144 13.98 1.76 8.68
C LEU A 144 13.81 1.25 7.24
N ASP A 145 14.52 0.18 6.86
CA ASP A 145 14.41 -0.45 5.53
C ASP A 145 13.01 -1.01 5.28
N ALA A 146 12.33 -1.44 6.35
CA ALA A 146 10.96 -1.90 6.32
C ALA A 146 9.94 -0.78 6.56
N SER A 147 10.33 0.50 6.58
CA SER A 147 9.43 1.63 6.81
C SER A 147 9.20 2.46 5.54
N PRO A 148 7.96 2.57 5.02
CA PRO A 148 7.67 3.36 3.82
C PRO A 148 8.20 4.80 3.85
N ILE A 149 8.20 5.43 5.03
CA ILE A 149 8.64 6.83 5.19
C ILE A 149 10.12 7.04 4.83
N SER A 150 10.95 5.99 4.97
CA SER A 150 12.38 6.03 4.59
C SER A 150 12.60 6.21 3.09
N TYR A 151 11.56 5.98 2.29
CA TYR A 151 11.61 6.02 0.83
C TYR A 151 10.84 7.20 0.24
N ALA A 152 10.38 8.15 1.06
CA ALA A 152 9.69 9.36 0.58
C ALA A 152 10.66 10.28 -0.18
N ASN A 153 10.77 10.06 -1.48
CA ASN A 153 11.64 10.79 -2.41
C ASN A 153 10.87 11.12 -3.71
N PRO A 154 11.43 11.93 -4.63
CA PRO A 154 10.72 12.39 -5.83
C PRO A 154 10.24 11.27 -6.77
N ASP A 155 10.80 10.07 -6.69
CA ASP A 155 10.42 8.92 -7.52
C ASP A 155 9.26 8.11 -6.91
N PHE A 156 8.82 8.43 -5.68
CA PHE A 156 7.66 7.78 -5.07
C PHE A 156 6.39 8.12 -5.89
N PRO A 157 5.52 7.15 -6.20
CA PRO A 157 4.37 7.42 -7.05
C PRO A 157 3.31 8.26 -6.32
N PRO A 158 2.40 8.91 -7.07
CA PRO A 158 1.30 9.63 -6.47
C PRO A 158 0.55 8.80 -5.43
N THR A 159 0.34 9.37 -4.24
CA THR A 159 -0.17 8.65 -3.08
C THR A 159 -1.44 9.27 -2.49
N LEU A 160 -2.42 8.44 -2.13
CA LEU A 160 -3.57 8.85 -1.32
C LEU A 160 -3.48 8.24 0.07
N LEU A 161 -3.63 9.07 1.09
CA LEU A 161 -3.59 8.68 2.49
C LEU A 161 -4.93 8.98 3.16
N VAL A 162 -5.45 8.01 3.91
CA VAL A 162 -6.74 8.11 4.61
C VAL A 162 -6.54 7.72 6.07
N HIS A 163 -7.06 8.45 7.05
CA HIS A 163 -6.92 8.10 8.46
C HIS A 163 -8.04 8.66 9.33
N GLY A 164 -8.46 7.92 10.37
CA GLY A 164 -9.32 8.44 11.44
C GLY A 164 -8.52 9.15 12.53
N THR A 165 -8.93 10.33 12.99
CA THR A 165 -8.15 11.08 14.01
C THR A 165 -8.34 10.55 15.44
N GLY A 166 -9.29 9.65 15.66
CA GLY A 166 -9.52 8.93 16.92
C GLY A 166 -8.80 7.58 16.99
N ASP A 167 -7.90 7.30 16.05
CA ASP A 167 -7.15 6.05 16.01
C ASP A 167 -6.14 5.95 17.16
N VAL A 168 -6.38 4.96 18.03
CA VAL A 168 -5.52 4.66 19.19
C VAL A 168 -4.51 3.55 18.93
N ARG A 169 -4.60 2.86 17.79
CA ARG A 169 -3.70 1.75 17.41
C ARG A 169 -2.53 2.28 16.60
N VAL A 170 -2.81 3.10 15.59
CA VAL A 170 -1.82 3.80 14.78
C VAL A 170 -2.15 5.28 14.88
N ASP A 171 -1.29 6.08 15.53
CA ASP A 171 -1.56 7.51 15.65
C ASP A 171 -1.58 8.16 14.26
N TYR A 172 -2.70 8.81 13.90
CA TYR A 172 -2.90 9.44 12.60
C TYR A 172 -1.79 10.45 12.25
N ARG A 173 -1.12 11.04 13.25
CA ARG A 173 0.03 11.94 13.05
C ARG A 173 1.18 11.25 12.30
N ARG A 174 1.29 9.92 12.35
CA ARG A 174 2.25 9.16 11.55
C ARG A 174 1.92 9.25 10.06
N THR A 175 0.64 9.15 9.70
CA THR A 175 0.20 9.37 8.31
C THR A 175 0.36 10.81 7.87
N VAL A 176 0.14 11.79 8.77
CA VAL A 176 0.47 13.20 8.49
C VAL A 176 1.96 13.36 8.19
N ARG A 177 2.86 12.73 8.97
CA ARG A 177 4.31 12.76 8.66
C ARG A 177 4.66 12.17 7.30
N MET A 178 4.00 11.08 6.90
CA MET A 178 4.19 10.51 5.56
C MET A 178 3.70 11.49 4.47
N PHE A 179 2.56 12.14 4.68
CA PHE A 179 2.06 13.19 3.79
C PHE A 179 3.09 14.32 3.64
N ASP A 180 3.56 14.88 4.77
CA ASP A 180 4.52 15.99 4.78
C ASP A 180 5.84 15.59 4.08
N ALA A 181 6.32 14.36 4.30
CA ALA A 181 7.53 13.85 3.66
C ALA A 181 7.38 13.71 2.15
N LEU A 182 6.26 13.18 1.67
CA LEU A 182 5.96 13.06 0.24
C LEU A 182 5.75 14.44 -0.41
N GLU A 183 5.05 15.35 0.25
CA GLU A 183 4.86 16.73 -0.22
C GLU A 183 6.20 17.45 -0.34
N ALA A 184 7.06 17.35 0.68
CA ALA A 184 8.40 17.93 0.67
C ALA A 184 9.30 17.34 -0.44
N ALA A 185 9.08 16.08 -0.83
CA ALA A 185 9.74 15.42 -1.94
C ALA A 185 9.15 15.80 -3.33
N GLY A 186 8.09 16.60 -3.38
CA GLY A 186 7.41 17.00 -4.62
C GLY A 186 6.48 15.94 -5.20
N VAL A 187 6.15 14.91 -4.44
CA VAL A 187 5.24 13.82 -4.87
C VAL A 187 3.79 14.30 -4.80
N PRO A 188 2.95 14.09 -5.83
CA PRO A 188 1.53 14.37 -5.74
C PRO A 188 0.87 13.50 -4.66
N VAL A 189 0.45 14.11 -3.56
CA VAL A 189 -0.11 13.38 -2.42
C VAL A 189 -1.41 14.02 -1.93
N ASP A 190 -2.41 13.18 -1.64
CA ASP A 190 -3.67 13.59 -1.00
C ASP A 190 -3.75 13.00 0.42
N LEU A 191 -4.32 13.76 1.35
CA LEU A 191 -4.61 13.31 2.70
C LEU A 191 -6.08 13.54 3.07
N GLN A 192 -6.74 12.51 3.59
CA GLN A 192 -8.09 12.56 4.11
C GLN A 192 -8.13 12.14 5.57
N LEU A 193 -8.48 13.09 6.44
CA LEU A 193 -8.64 12.84 7.87
C LEU A 193 -10.12 12.81 8.24
N TYR A 194 -10.54 11.73 8.88
CA TYR A 194 -11.90 11.53 9.36
C TYR A 194 -11.96 11.82 10.85
N SER A 195 -12.59 12.93 11.21
CA SER A 195 -12.61 13.44 12.58
C SER A 195 -13.24 12.45 13.56
N GLY A 196 -12.52 12.12 14.64
CA GLY A 196 -12.98 11.27 15.73
C GLY A 196 -13.10 9.78 15.39
N GLN A 197 -12.77 9.38 14.17
CA GLN A 197 -12.95 8.00 13.71
C GLN A 197 -11.83 7.07 14.18
N ASP A 198 -12.17 5.81 14.43
CA ASP A 198 -11.26 4.78 14.95
C ASP A 198 -10.38 4.11 13.88
N HIS A 199 -9.57 3.10 14.25
CA HIS A 199 -8.63 2.41 13.34
C HIS A 199 -9.29 1.61 12.20
N VAL A 200 -10.57 1.27 12.31
CA VAL A 200 -11.25 0.42 11.32
C VAL A 200 -12.64 1.00 11.05
N PHE A 201 -12.74 2.33 11.01
CA PHE A 201 -13.99 3.06 10.83
C PHE A 201 -14.62 2.80 9.46
N ASP A 202 -13.79 2.52 8.47
CA ASP A 202 -14.15 2.10 7.12
C ASP A 202 -14.91 0.76 7.06
N ARG A 203 -15.05 0.04 8.18
CA ARG A 203 -15.97 -1.11 8.28
C ARG A 203 -17.43 -0.72 8.05
N GLU A 204 -17.78 0.54 8.26
CA GLU A 204 -19.13 1.05 8.03
C GLU A 204 -19.25 1.60 6.60
N ASP A 205 -20.31 1.21 5.89
CA ASP A 205 -20.52 1.59 4.48
C ASP A 205 -20.58 3.10 4.25
N MET A 206 -21.05 3.86 5.26
CA MET A 206 -21.10 5.32 5.21
C MET A 206 -19.71 5.96 5.07
N TYR A 207 -18.64 5.26 5.42
CA TYR A 207 -17.26 5.71 5.23
C TYR A 207 -16.59 5.02 4.04
N SER A 208 -16.71 3.70 3.89
CA SER A 208 -16.03 2.99 2.79
C SER A 208 -16.53 3.40 1.40
N GLY A 209 -17.82 3.77 1.26
CA GLY A 209 -18.37 4.31 0.01
C GLY A 209 -17.67 5.60 -0.45
N PRO A 210 -17.71 6.68 0.35
CA PRO A 210 -17.00 7.92 0.02
C PRO A 210 -15.49 7.75 -0.14
N ILE A 211 -14.85 6.87 0.64
CA ILE A 211 -13.42 6.55 0.47
C ILE A 211 -13.19 5.92 -0.92
N ALA A 212 -14.04 4.99 -1.36
CA ALA A 212 -13.94 4.39 -2.69
C ALA A 212 -14.16 5.42 -3.81
N ASP A 213 -15.07 6.38 -3.65
CA ASP A 213 -15.22 7.50 -4.58
C ASP A 213 -13.93 8.31 -4.70
N SER A 214 -13.32 8.64 -3.56
CA SER A 214 -12.04 9.32 -3.54
C SER A 214 -10.93 8.52 -4.21
N MET A 215 -10.82 7.23 -3.92
CA MET A 215 -9.85 6.34 -4.56
C MET A 215 -10.03 6.36 -6.09
N ALA A 216 -11.26 6.23 -6.59
CA ALA A 216 -11.51 6.24 -8.03
C ALA A 216 -11.16 7.58 -8.70
N LEU A 217 -11.50 8.71 -8.06
CA LEU A 217 -11.10 10.04 -8.53
C LEU A 217 -9.58 10.19 -8.55
N PHE A 218 -8.90 9.72 -7.51
CA PHE A 218 -7.46 9.73 -7.39
C PHE A 218 -6.79 8.94 -8.51
N LEU A 219 -7.24 7.71 -8.77
CA LEU A 219 -6.76 6.87 -9.87
C LEU A 219 -6.97 7.54 -11.24
N LYS A 220 -8.13 8.19 -11.45
CA LYS A 220 -8.40 8.92 -12.71
C LYS A 220 -7.46 10.12 -12.92
N ARG A 221 -7.01 10.75 -11.83
CA ARG A 221 -6.08 11.88 -11.88
C ARG A 221 -4.66 11.42 -12.17
N TYR A 222 -4.19 10.35 -11.52
CA TYR A 222 -2.76 10.03 -11.47
C TYR A 222 -2.35 8.70 -12.09
N ALA A 223 -3.21 7.68 -12.13
CA ALA A 223 -2.90 6.43 -12.83
C ALA A 223 -3.17 6.57 -14.34
N ARG A 224 -2.64 7.63 -14.97
CA ARG A 224 -2.76 7.86 -16.42
C ARG A 224 -1.63 7.13 -17.13
N ALA A 225 -1.91 6.61 -18.33
CA ALA A 225 -0.86 6.07 -19.18
C ALA A 225 0.22 7.14 -19.41
N ALA A 226 1.48 6.70 -19.53
CA ALA A 226 2.54 7.59 -19.97
C ALA A 226 2.08 8.30 -21.25
N VAL A 227 2.18 9.63 -21.29
CA VAL A 227 2.05 10.33 -22.56
C VAL A 227 3.23 9.85 -23.38
N VAL A 228 2.98 8.96 -24.35
CA VAL A 228 3.96 8.67 -25.39
C VAL A 228 4.26 10.02 -26.02
N ALA A 229 5.42 10.59 -25.71
CA ALA A 229 5.91 11.74 -26.43
C ALA A 229 5.90 11.32 -27.90
N ALA A 230 5.02 11.93 -28.69
CA ALA A 230 5.03 11.72 -30.12
C ALA A 230 6.46 12.02 -30.57
N ALA A 231 7.17 10.98 -31.02
CA ALA A 231 8.49 11.13 -31.62
C ALA A 231 8.30 12.10 -32.80
N GLY A 232 8.88 13.29 -32.66
CA GLY A 232 8.98 14.30 -33.72
C GLY A 232 10.09 13.95 -34.69
#